data_AF-A0A535A2G9-F1
#
_entry.id   AF-A0A535A2G9-F1
#
_cell.length_a   1.000
_cell.length_b   1.000
_cell.length_c   1.000
_cell.angle_alpha   90.00
_cell.angle_beta   90.00
_cell.angle_gamma   90.00
#
_symmetry.space_group_name_H-M   'P 1'
#
loop_
_entity.id
_entity.type
_entity.pdbx_description
1 polymer ?
#
loop_
_entity_poly.entity_id
_entity_poly.type
_entity_poly.pdbx_seq_one_letter_code
_entity_poly.pdbx_strand_id
1 'polypeptide(L)'
;MSSRATHLLEKDFDRQIAATHRRLVKAMDGRVAAMSVDTKERYFAVLSTLVGKLEEAEKSLRDIAQEMIAEAASTILLDRSGV
;
A
#
# COMPACT_ATOMS: atom_id res chain seq x y z
N MET A 1 19.60 -0.83 32.31
CA MET A 1 18.40 0.03 32.22
C MET A 1 17.85 0.17 30.79
N SER A 2 17.97 -0.85 29.91
CA SER A 2 17.76 -0.66 28.46
C SER A 2 16.45 -1.21 27.88
N SER A 3 15.82 -2.21 28.51
CA SER A 3 14.69 -2.93 27.89
C SER A 3 13.35 -2.17 27.90
N ARG A 4 13.07 -1.40 28.97
CA ARG A 4 11.80 -0.64 29.09
C ARG A 4 11.71 0.52 28.10
N ALA A 5 12.83 1.20 27.82
CA ALA A 5 12.87 2.30 26.85
C ALA A 5 12.63 1.78 25.42
N THR A 6 13.26 0.67 25.05
CA THR A 6 13.06 0.02 23.75
C THR A 6 11.60 -0.41 23.55
N HIS A 7 10.99 -1.07 24.55
CA HIS A 7 9.58 -1.49 24.47
C HIS A 7 8.61 -0.29 24.36
N LEU A 8 8.93 0.84 25.00
CA LEU A 8 8.11 2.06 24.85
C LEU A 8 8.23 2.66 23.45
N LEU A 9 9.42 2.61 22.84
CA LEU A 9 9.64 3.04 21.46
C LEU A 9 8.92 2.14 20.45
N GLU A 10 9.02 0.81 20.61
CA GLU A 10 8.30 -0.16 19.76
C GLU A 10 6.79 0.12 19.77
N LYS A 11 6.20 0.25 20.97
CA LYS A 11 4.78 0.56 21.12
C LYS A 11 4.40 1.92 20.54
N ASP A 12 5.29 2.90 20.57
CA ASP A 12 5.06 4.20 19.95
C ASP A 12 5.07 4.10 18.43
N PHE A 13 6.03 3.36 17.85
CA PHE A 13 6.05 3.07 16.43
C PHE A 13 4.80 2.32 15.97
N ASP A 14 4.34 1.31 16.71
CA ASP A 14 3.09 0.60 16.40
C ASP A 14 1.90 1.56 16.30
N ARG A 15 1.81 2.53 17.23
CA ARG A 15 0.76 3.56 17.23
C ARG A 15 0.88 4.48 16.03
N GLN A 16 2.09 4.92 15.70
CA GLN A 16 2.34 5.82 14.57
C GLN A 16 2.04 5.14 13.23
N ILE A 17 2.43 3.87 13.08
CA ILE A 17 2.12 3.04 11.89
C ILE A 17 0.60 2.90 11.75
N ALA A 18 -0.10 2.51 12.82
CA ALA A 18 -1.55 2.36 12.80
C ALA A 18 -2.27 3.68 12.48
N ALA A 19 -1.79 4.81 13.02
CA ALA A 19 -2.34 6.13 12.71
C ALA A 19 -2.12 6.52 11.24
N THR A 20 -0.96 6.19 10.69
CA THR A 20 -0.62 6.45 9.29
C THR A 20 -1.47 5.60 8.35
N HIS A 21 -1.65 4.31 8.64
CA HIS A 21 -2.55 3.43 7.87
C HIS A 21 -3.98 3.96 7.83
N ARG A 22 -4.53 4.40 8.96
CA ARG A 22 -5.88 5.00 8.99
C ARG A 22 -6.00 6.25 8.11
N ARG A 23 -4.96 7.11 8.10
CA ARG A 23 -4.93 8.29 7.24
C ARG A 23 -4.83 7.93 5.75
N LEU A 24 -4.04 6.90 5.42
CA LEU A 24 -3.92 6.38 4.06
C LEU A 24 -5.29 5.89 3.56
N VAL A 25 -5.95 5.01 4.32
CA VAL A 25 -7.29 4.49 3.96
C VAL A 25 -8.27 5.63 3.71
N LYS A 26 -8.38 6.59 4.63
CA LYS A 26 -9.27 7.76 4.48
C LYS A 26 -8.96 8.57 3.20
N ALA A 27 -7.69 8.75 2.86
CA ALA A 27 -7.31 9.46 1.65
C ALA A 27 -7.62 8.65 0.37
N MET A 28 -7.51 7.33 0.42
CA MET A 28 -7.86 6.45 -0.70
C MET A 28 -9.38 6.39 -0.91
N ASP A 29 -10.17 6.28 0.17
CA ASP A 29 -11.64 6.29 0.10
C ASP A 29 -12.16 7.56 -0.60
N GLY A 30 -11.59 8.72 -0.25
CA GLY A 30 -11.92 9.99 -0.88
C GLY A 30 -11.62 10.00 -2.39
N ARG A 31 -10.56 9.33 -2.84
CA ARG A 31 -10.25 9.18 -4.26
C ARG A 31 -11.20 8.20 -4.96
N VAL A 32 -11.48 7.06 -4.35
CA VAL A 32 -12.38 6.03 -4.90
C VAL A 32 -13.78 6.60 -5.15
N ALA A 33 -14.27 7.45 -4.26
CA ALA A 33 -15.57 8.10 -4.43
C ALA A 33 -15.68 8.92 -5.72
N ALA A 34 -14.57 9.51 -6.19
CA ALA A 34 -14.52 10.36 -7.38
C ALA A 34 -14.17 9.60 -8.69
N MET A 35 -13.85 8.32 -8.62
CA MET A 35 -13.44 7.53 -9.79
C MET A 35 -14.62 7.10 -10.66
N SER A 36 -14.41 7.07 -11.99
CA SER A 36 -15.30 6.39 -12.94
C SER A 36 -15.30 4.87 -12.71
N VAL A 37 -16.29 4.16 -13.25
CA VAL A 37 -16.42 2.69 -13.13
C VAL A 37 -15.18 1.99 -13.69
N ASP A 38 -14.76 2.33 -14.91
CA ASP A 38 -13.56 1.74 -15.55
C ASP A 38 -12.28 1.99 -14.76
N THR A 39 -12.23 3.12 -14.04
CA THR A 39 -11.08 3.45 -13.17
C THR A 39 -11.14 2.61 -11.89
N LYS A 40 -12.32 2.39 -11.32
CA LYS A 40 -12.50 1.51 -10.14
C LYS A 40 -12.14 0.07 -10.44
N GLU A 41 -12.50 -0.46 -11.61
CA GLU A 41 -12.17 -1.82 -12.00
C GLU A 41 -10.65 -2.03 -12.10
N ARG A 42 -9.95 -1.14 -12.82
CA ARG A 42 -8.49 -1.17 -12.91
C ARG A 42 -7.82 -0.99 -11.55
N TYR A 43 -8.32 -0.06 -10.74
CA TYR A 43 -7.80 0.18 -9.40
C TYR A 43 -8.02 -1.03 -8.46
N PHE A 44 -9.17 -1.69 -8.55
CA PHE A 44 -9.47 -2.90 -7.78
C PHE A 44 -8.54 -4.06 -8.14
N ALA A 45 -8.26 -4.27 -9.44
CA ALA A 45 -7.33 -5.30 -9.88
C ALA A 45 -5.93 -5.11 -9.27
N VAL A 46 -5.40 -3.88 -9.32
CA VAL A 46 -4.10 -3.54 -8.74
C VAL A 46 -4.11 -3.72 -7.21
N LEU A 47 -5.13 -3.22 -6.53
CA LEU A 47 -5.21 -3.28 -5.07
C LEU A 47 -5.35 -4.72 -4.57
N SER A 48 -6.12 -5.56 -5.26
CA SER A 48 -6.31 -6.97 -4.89
C SER A 48 -5.02 -7.77 -5.01
N THR A 49 -4.24 -7.53 -6.07
CA THR A 49 -2.91 -8.15 -6.23
C THR A 49 -1.96 -7.71 -5.13
N LEU A 50 -1.92 -6.40 -4.79
CA LEU A 50 -1.09 -5.89 -3.71
C LEU A 50 -1.44 -6.53 -2.36
N VAL A 51 -2.74 -6.59 -2.03
CA VAL A 51 -3.21 -7.17 -0.78
C VAL A 51 -2.87 -8.66 -0.72
N GLY A 52 -3.07 -9.40 -1.80
CA GLY A 52 -2.69 -10.82 -1.85
C GLY A 52 -1.20 -11.04 -1.56
N LYS A 53 -0.31 -10.19 -2.11
CA LYS A 53 1.13 -10.26 -1.82
C LYS A 53 1.46 -9.94 -0.36
N LEU A 54 0.73 -9.01 0.26
CA LEU A 54 0.91 -8.66 1.69
C LEU A 54 0.40 -9.73 2.64
N GLU A 55 -0.57 -10.54 2.21
CA GLU A 55 -1.08 -11.68 2.97
C GLU A 55 -0.14 -12.89 2.93
N GLU A 56 0.80 -12.94 1.97
CA GLU A 56 1.87 -13.94 1.92
C GLU A 56 2.93 -13.69 3.00
N ALA A 57 2.76 -14.33 4.17
CA ALA A 57 3.59 -14.14 5.37
C ALA A 57 5.10 -14.41 5.19
N GLU A 58 5.51 -15.13 4.14
CA GLU A 58 6.90 -15.47 3.87
C GLU A 58 7.66 -14.38 3.07
N LYS A 59 6.96 -13.42 2.46
CA LYS A 59 7.59 -12.36 1.69
C LYS A 59 7.97 -11.18 2.56
N SER A 60 9.20 -10.68 2.38
CA SER A 60 9.59 -9.46 3.06
C SER A 60 8.87 -8.25 2.46
N LEU A 61 8.61 -7.23 3.28
CA LEU A 61 8.04 -5.96 2.80
C LEU A 61 8.87 -5.31 1.68
N ARG A 62 10.18 -5.59 1.64
CA ARG A 62 11.07 -5.12 0.56
C ARG A 62 10.73 -5.79 -0.76
N ASP A 63 10.56 -7.11 -0.76
CA ASP A 63 10.26 -7.87 -1.98
C ASP A 63 8.89 -7.47 -2.53
N ILE A 64 7.90 -7.33 -1.63
CA ILE A 64 6.57 -6.84 -1.99
C ILE A 64 6.66 -5.42 -2.59
N ALA A 65 7.43 -4.50 -1.98
CA ALA A 65 7.60 -3.16 -2.53
C ALA A 65 8.27 -3.15 -3.92
N GLN A 66 9.24 -4.03 -4.15
CA GLN A 66 9.90 -4.17 -5.45
C GLN A 66 8.96 -4.71 -6.52
N GLU A 67 8.21 -5.77 -6.21
CA GLU A 67 7.18 -6.33 -7.11
C GLU A 67 6.13 -5.26 -7.47
N MET A 68 5.69 -4.48 -6.48
CA MET A 68 4.71 -3.42 -6.68
C MET A 68 5.21 -2.28 -7.56
N ILE A 69 6.46 -1.86 -7.40
CA ILE A 69 7.06 -0.83 -8.27
C ILE A 69 7.16 -1.35 -9.71
N ALA A 70 7.57 -2.61 -9.91
CA ALA A 70 7.68 -3.21 -11.23
C ALA A 70 6.31 -3.30 -11.95
N GLU A 71 5.27 -3.72 -11.23
CA GLU A 71 3.91 -3.83 -11.77
C GLU A 71 3.28 -2.46 -12.03
N ALA A 72 3.45 -1.49 -11.11
CA ALA A 72 2.99 -0.13 -11.30
C ALA A 72 3.70 0.55 -12.48
N ALA A 73 5.01 0.31 -12.66
CA ALA A 73 5.75 0.82 -13.82
C ALA A 73 5.17 0.32 -15.13
N SER A 74 4.76 -0.95 -15.22
CA SER A 74 4.11 -1.48 -16.43
C SER A 74 2.79 -0.76 -16.73
N THR A 75 2.00 -0.43 -15.70
CA THR A 75 0.71 0.26 -15.85
C THR A 75 0.90 1.75 -16.22
N ILE A 76 1.86 2.43 -15.59
CA ILE A 76 2.18 3.85 -15.84
C ILE A 76 2.81 4.05 -17.22
N LEU A 77 3.65 3.11 -17.68
CA LEU A 77 4.26 3.18 -19.01
C LEU A 77 3.25 2.89 -20.13
N LEU A 78 2.24 2.05 -19.87
CA LEU A 78 1.11 1.84 -20.79
C LEU A 78 0.22 3.09 -20.91
N ASP A 79 0.04 3.85 -19.83
CA ASP A 79 -0.77 5.09 -19.82
C ASP A 79 -0.11 6.24 -20.62
N ARG A 80 1.21 6.18 -20.86
CA ARG A 80 1.93 7.12 -21.76
C ARG A 80 1.83 6.78 -23.25
N SER A 81 1.19 5.66 -23.61
CA SER A 81 1.02 5.25 -25.00
C SER A 81 -0.33 5.70 -25.59
N GLY A 82 -1.01 6.65 -24.94
CA GLY A 82 -2.14 7.39 -25.50
C GLY A 82 -1.74 8.37 -26.61
N VAL A 83 -1.13 7.85 -27.67
CA VAL A 83 -1.18 8.44 -29.02
C VAL A 83 -2.21 7.66 -29.82
#